data_AF-A0A8T4HTV5-F1
#
_entry.id   AF-A0A8T4HTV5-F1
#
_cell.length_a   1.000
_cell.length_b   1.000
_cell.length_c   1.000
_cell.angle_alpha   90.00
_cell.angle_beta   90.00
_cell.angle_gamma   90.00
#
_symmetry.space_group_name_H-M   'P 1'
#
loop_
_entity.id
_entity.type
_entity.pdbx_description
1 polymer ?
#
loop_
_entity_poly.entity_id
_entity_poly.type
_entity_poly.pdbx_seq_one_letter_code
_entity_poly.pdbx_strand_id
1 'polypeptide(L)'
;MESRRSPLKSAVRSNVVSPVRRCSRTACGRPAVATLTYVYADSTAVLGPLATYAEPHCYDLCAEHSERLTAPRGWEVVRLAVDTAAARPSSDDLEALANAVREAARTPRPEPPDPGPKDRLRGPGGRDADPMEVARRGHLRVLRSPEP
;
A
#
# COMPACT_ATOMS: atom_id res chain seq x y z
N MET A 1 21.82 2.00 47.68
CA MET A 1 20.36 1.74 47.52
C MET A 1 19.75 2.87 46.70
N GLU A 2 20.24 3.18 45.48
CA GLU A 2 20.10 2.38 44.24
C GLU A 2 18.63 2.01 43.97
N SER A 3 18.03 2.19 42.80
CA SER A 3 18.54 2.52 41.47
C SER A 3 17.31 2.95 40.64
N ARG A 4 17.35 4.14 40.03
CA ARG A 4 16.29 4.60 39.12
C ARG A 4 16.45 3.86 37.80
N ARG A 5 15.64 2.82 37.58
CA ARG A 5 15.62 2.08 36.31
C ARG A 5 14.98 2.95 35.22
N SER A 6 15.85 3.50 34.37
CA SER A 6 15.49 4.16 33.11
C SER A 6 14.81 3.17 32.14
N PRO A 7 13.77 3.57 31.39
CA PRO A 7 13.21 2.72 30.35
C PRO A 7 14.19 2.64 29.17
N LEU A 8 14.57 1.42 28.80
CA LEU A 8 15.36 1.15 27.60
C LEU A 8 14.56 1.62 26.39
N LYS A 9 15.01 2.68 25.72
CA LYS A 9 14.54 3.07 24.40
C LYS A 9 14.81 1.89 23.46
N SER A 10 13.74 1.23 23.02
CA SER A 10 13.81 0.25 21.94
C SER A 10 14.38 0.95 20.71
N ALA A 11 15.66 0.71 20.43
CA ALA A 11 16.37 1.21 19.27
C ALA A 11 16.29 0.24 18.09
N VAL A 12 15.13 -0.40 17.91
CA VAL A 12 14.87 -1.10 16.65
C VAL A 12 14.66 -0.02 15.61
N ARG A 13 15.73 0.29 14.86
CA ARG A 13 15.59 1.00 13.59
C ARG A 13 14.69 0.14 12.73
N SER A 14 13.40 0.48 12.69
CA SER A 14 12.51 -0.02 11.66
C SER A 14 13.13 0.48 10.36
N ASN A 15 13.79 -0.41 9.60
CA ASN A 15 14.10 -0.13 8.21
C ASN A 15 12.75 0.01 7.52
N VAL A 16 12.22 1.23 7.50
CA VAL A 16 11.08 1.60 6.68
C VAL A 16 11.58 1.45 5.26
N VAL A 17 11.42 0.24 4.70
CA VAL A 17 11.58 0.02 3.27
C VAL A 17 10.54 0.90 2.62
N SER A 18 10.98 1.95 1.94
CA SER A 18 10.05 2.79 1.19
C SER A 18 9.33 1.89 0.18
N PRO A 19 7.99 1.79 0.19
CA PRO A 19 7.24 1.02 -0.81
C PRO A 19 7.40 1.61 -2.23
N VAL A 20 7.99 2.81 -2.31
CA VAL A 20 8.33 3.49 -3.55
C VAL A 20 9.59 2.87 -4.15
N ARG A 21 9.45 2.34 -5.36
CA ARG A 21 10.57 1.85 -6.17
C ARG A 21 11.58 2.97 -6.40
N ARG A 22 12.85 2.64 -6.28
CA ARG A 22 13.96 3.58 -6.39
C ARG A 22 14.63 3.46 -7.74
N CYS A 23 15.27 4.54 -8.14
CA CYS A 23 16.05 4.56 -9.36
C CYS A 23 17.15 3.48 -9.34
N SER A 24 17.28 2.71 -10.42
CA SER A 24 18.29 1.65 -10.60
C SER A 24 19.71 2.18 -10.81
N ARG A 25 19.89 3.49 -11.04
CA ARG A 25 21.23 4.10 -11.14
C ARG A 25 21.95 4.00 -9.79
N THR A 26 23.21 3.59 -9.84
CA THR A 26 24.07 3.49 -8.66
C THR A 26 24.11 4.81 -7.89
N ALA A 27 24.07 4.73 -6.56
CA ALA A 27 24.02 5.88 -5.64
C ALA A 27 22.80 6.82 -5.80
N CYS A 28 21.81 6.50 -6.65
CA CYS A 28 20.59 7.30 -6.78
C CYS A 28 19.49 6.77 -5.86
N GLY A 29 19.19 7.50 -4.78
CA GLY A 29 18.10 7.15 -3.86
C GLY A 29 16.71 7.65 -4.27
N ARG A 30 16.59 8.38 -5.39
CA ARG A 30 15.36 9.09 -5.80
C ARG A 30 14.24 8.13 -6.22
N PRO A 31 12.96 8.53 -6.03
CA PRO A 31 11.83 7.73 -6.48
C PRO A 31 11.84 7.60 -8.01
N ALA A 32 11.55 6.39 -8.49
CA ALA A 32 11.40 6.14 -9.92
C ALA A 32 10.05 6.64 -10.44
N VAL A 33 10.03 7.11 -11.69
CA VAL A 33 8.85 7.62 -12.40
C VAL A 33 8.70 7.05 -13.81
N ALA A 34 9.74 6.38 -14.31
CA ALA A 34 9.78 5.76 -15.63
C ALA A 34 10.45 4.39 -15.54
N THR A 35 10.12 3.50 -16.47
CA THR A 35 10.74 2.20 -16.63
C THR A 35 11.42 2.14 -18.00
N LEU A 36 12.66 1.69 -18.03
CA LEU A 36 13.50 1.51 -19.20
C LEU A 36 13.68 0.02 -19.51
N THR A 37 13.47 -0.34 -20.77
CA THR A 37 13.67 -1.70 -21.29
C THR A 37 14.58 -1.64 -22.51
N TYR A 38 15.52 -2.58 -22.60
CA TYR A 38 16.39 -2.72 -23.77
C TYR A 38 15.91 -3.90 -24.64
N VAL A 39 15.56 -3.59 -25.88
CA VAL A 39 15.22 -4.58 -26.91
C VAL A 39 16.44 -4.77 -27.79
N TYR A 40 17.28 -5.74 -27.43
CA TYR A 40 18.58 -5.95 -28.06
C TYR A 40 18.50 -6.33 -29.54
N ALA A 41 17.52 -7.16 -29.92
CA ALA A 41 17.32 -7.58 -31.31
C ALA A 41 17.12 -6.39 -32.25
N ASP A 42 16.42 -5.36 -31.76
CA ASP A 42 16.09 -4.16 -32.52
C ASP A 42 17.02 -2.99 -32.20
N SER A 43 18.07 -3.22 -31.38
CA SER A 43 18.95 -2.16 -30.87
C SER A 43 18.18 -0.95 -30.34
N THR A 44 17.13 -1.18 -29.55
CA THR A 44 16.22 -0.12 -29.11
C THR A 44 16.14 -0.04 -27.59
N ALA A 45 16.17 1.19 -27.06
CA ALA A 45 15.95 1.52 -25.66
C ALA A 45 14.57 2.18 -25.51
N VAL A 46 13.63 1.45 -24.91
CA VAL A 46 12.24 1.89 -24.73
C VAL A 46 12.08 2.46 -23.33
N LEU A 47 11.70 3.72 -23.24
CA LEU A 47 11.43 4.42 -21.98
C LEU A 47 9.94 4.74 -21.90
N GLY A 48 9.25 4.14 -20.93
CA GLY A 48 7.83 4.38 -20.69
C GLY A 48 7.56 4.87 -19.27
N PRO A 49 6.28 5.10 -18.93
CA PRO A 49 5.86 5.33 -17.54
C PRO A 49 6.33 4.20 -16.62
N LEU A 50 6.40 4.50 -15.32
CA LEU A 50 6.74 3.49 -14.34
C LEU A 50 5.77 2.30 -14.43
N ALA A 51 6.28 1.11 -14.77
CA ALA A 51 5.48 -0.10 -14.96
C ALA A 51 4.69 -0.43 -13.69
N THR A 52 3.45 -0.93 -13.76
CA THR A 52 2.62 -1.18 -12.56
C THR A 52 3.30 -2.07 -11.51
N TYR A 53 4.09 -3.04 -11.96
CA TYR A 53 4.84 -3.98 -11.13
C TYR A 53 6.33 -3.89 -11.40
N ALA A 54 7.14 -4.34 -10.44
CA ALA A 54 8.59 -4.44 -10.62
C ALA A 54 8.90 -5.64 -11.52
N GLU A 55 9.48 -5.39 -12.69
CA GLU A 55 9.88 -6.44 -13.62
C GLU A 55 11.39 -6.75 -13.50
N PRO A 56 11.80 -8.03 -13.50
CA PRO A 56 13.21 -8.43 -13.29
C PRO A 56 14.20 -7.94 -14.36
N HIS A 57 13.71 -7.60 -15.56
CA HIS A 57 14.54 -7.26 -16.72
C HIS A 57 14.45 -5.78 -17.12
N CYS A 58 13.87 -4.96 -16.24
CA CYS A 58 13.60 -3.56 -16.49
C CYS A 58 14.36 -2.67 -15.49
N TYR A 59 14.64 -1.44 -15.89
CA TYR A 59 15.35 -0.47 -15.07
C TYR A 59 14.43 0.70 -14.74
N ASP A 60 14.21 0.92 -13.46
CA ASP A 60 13.38 2.02 -12.98
C ASP A 60 14.22 3.29 -12.85
N LEU A 61 13.81 4.40 -13.47
CA LEU A 61 14.55 5.65 -13.53
C LEU A 61 13.75 6.78 -12.87
N CYS A 62 14.43 7.64 -12.10
CA CYS A 62 13.84 8.91 -11.65
C CYS A 62 13.77 9.91 -12.81
N ALA A 63 13.00 11.00 -12.64
CA ALA A 63 12.76 12.00 -13.68
C ALA A 63 14.06 12.47 -14.35
N GLU A 64 15.03 12.94 -13.56
CA GLU A 64 16.31 13.44 -14.09
C GLU A 64 17.10 12.36 -14.86
N HIS A 65 17.15 11.12 -14.36
CA HIS A 65 17.88 10.05 -15.06
C HIS A 65 17.15 9.56 -16.31
N SER A 66 15.83 9.65 -16.33
CA SER A 66 15.02 9.37 -17.51
C SER A 66 15.26 10.42 -18.60
N GLU A 67 15.39 11.69 -18.23
CA GLU A 67 15.69 12.79 -19.16
C GLU A 67 17.12 12.71 -19.71
N ARG A 68 18.10 12.46 -18.83
CA ARG A 68 19.53 12.37 -19.19
C ARG A 68 19.94 11.04 -19.81
N LEU A 69 19.03 10.08 -19.94
CA LEU A 69 19.32 8.78 -20.52
C LEU A 69 19.87 8.95 -21.95
N THR A 70 20.99 8.31 -22.22
CA THR A 70 21.59 8.21 -23.56
C THR A 70 21.75 6.74 -23.89
N ALA A 71 21.31 6.32 -25.07
CA ALA A 71 21.47 4.95 -25.53
C ALA A 71 22.89 4.69 -26.08
N PRO A 72 23.30 3.41 -26.20
CA PRO A 72 24.52 3.04 -26.89
C PRO A 72 24.57 3.55 -28.34
N ARG A 73 25.76 3.60 -28.93
CA ARG A 73 25.91 4.02 -30.32
C ARG A 73 25.15 3.07 -31.25
N GLY A 74 24.40 3.65 -32.19
CA GLY A 74 23.57 2.89 -33.14
C GLY A 74 22.26 2.37 -32.55
N TRP A 75 21.92 2.72 -31.30
CA TRP A 75 20.64 2.37 -30.71
C TRP A 75 19.63 3.52 -30.82
N GLU A 76 18.36 3.18 -31.00
CA GLU A 76 17.25 4.12 -30.98
C GLU A 76 16.69 4.28 -29.55
N VAL A 77 16.28 5.50 -29.18
CA VAL A 77 15.55 5.76 -27.93
C VAL A 77 14.10 6.07 -28.25
N VAL A 78 13.19 5.18 -27.84
CA VAL A 78 11.75 5.37 -27.99
C VAL A 78 11.18 5.82 -26.64
N ARG A 79 10.60 7.02 -26.60
CA ARG A 79 9.94 7.56 -25.40
C ARG A 79 8.43 7.47 -25.56
N LEU A 80 7.78 6.61 -24.79
CA LEU A 80 6.32 6.54 -24.77
C LEU A 80 5.78 7.68 -23.90
N ALA A 81 5.23 8.70 -24.54
CA ALA A 81 4.39 9.67 -23.86
C ALA A 81 3.04 9.02 -23.57
N VAL A 82 2.73 8.83 -22.28
CA VAL A 82 1.34 8.58 -21.87
C VAL A 82 0.73 9.92 -21.50
N ASP A 83 -0.32 10.29 -22.23
CA ASP A 83 -1.14 11.44 -21.87
C ASP A 83 -1.92 11.11 -20.60
N THR A 84 -1.32 11.44 -19.46
CA THR A 84 -1.95 11.31 -18.15
C THR A 84 -3.04 12.34 -17.91
N ALA A 85 -3.10 13.42 -18.70
CA ALA A 85 -4.15 14.42 -18.61
C ALA A 85 -5.45 13.91 -19.22
N ALA A 86 -5.37 13.17 -20.34
CA ALA A 86 -6.51 12.49 -20.95
C ALA A 86 -7.17 11.44 -20.03
N ALA A 87 -6.39 10.84 -19.12
CA ALA A 87 -6.88 9.85 -18.17
C ALA A 87 -7.44 10.46 -16.86
N ARG A 88 -7.34 11.79 -16.67
CA ARG A 88 -7.87 12.43 -15.47
C ARG A 88 -9.39 12.54 -15.57
N PRO A 89 -10.17 12.02 -14.59
CA PRO A 89 -11.62 12.21 -14.56
C PRO A 89 -11.98 13.69 -14.57
N SER A 90 -13.04 14.05 -15.30
CA SER A 90 -13.56 15.41 -15.29
C SER A 90 -14.20 15.75 -13.95
N SER A 91 -14.45 17.04 -13.68
CA SER A 91 -15.15 17.46 -12.47
C SER A 91 -16.56 16.84 -12.36
N ASP A 92 -17.24 16.66 -13.51
CA ASP A 92 -18.56 16.06 -13.59
C ASP A 92 -18.52 14.57 -13.21
N ASP A 93 -17.51 13.82 -13.71
CA ASP A 93 -17.31 12.41 -13.35
C ASP A 93 -17.11 12.23 -11.84
N LEU A 94 -16.36 13.14 -11.21
CA LEU A 94 -16.14 13.12 -9.77
C LEU A 94 -17.43 13.38 -8.98
N GLU A 95 -18.27 14.30 -9.46
CA GLU A 95 -19.57 14.58 -8.85
C GLU A 95 -20.54 13.40 -9.02
N ALA A 96 -20.58 12.79 -10.21
CA ALA A 96 -21.38 11.61 -10.50
C ALA A 96 -21.00 10.43 -9.58
N LEU A 97 -19.70 10.17 -9.39
CA LEU A 97 -19.22 9.15 -8.46
C LEU A 97 -19.59 9.46 -7.00
N ALA A 98 -19.47 10.72 -6.58
CA ALA A 98 -19.86 11.14 -5.24
C ALA A 98 -21.36 10.92 -4.99
N ASN A 99 -22.20 11.21 -5.99
CA ASN A 99 -23.64 10.92 -5.94
C ASN A 99 -23.91 9.41 -5.87
N ALA A 100 -23.27 8.61 -6.73
CA ALA A 100 -23.45 7.17 -6.75
C ALA A 100 -23.10 6.51 -5.41
N VAL A 101 -22.01 6.94 -4.76
CA VAL A 101 -21.61 6.45 -3.43
C VAL A 101 -22.64 6.83 -2.36
N ARG A 102 -23.22 8.03 -2.42
CA ARG A 102 -24.31 8.45 -1.51
C ARG A 102 -25.55 7.59 -1.67
N GLU A 103 -25.97 7.29 -2.90
CA GLU A 103 -27.12 6.41 -3.14
C GLU A 103 -26.86 4.97 -2.71
N ALA A 104 -25.65 4.45 -2.98
CA ALA A 104 -25.27 3.11 -2.54
C ALA A 104 -25.31 2.99 -1.01
N ALA A 105 -24.89 4.02 -0.28
CA ALA A 105 -24.93 4.06 1.18
C ALA A 105 -26.35 4.14 1.77
N ARG A 106 -27.33 4.65 1.01
CA ARG A 106 -28.76 4.69 1.41
C ARG A 106 -29.47 3.35 1.25
N THR A 107 -28.92 2.43 0.46
CA THR A 107 -29.55 1.12 0.23
C THR A 107 -29.40 0.27 1.50
N PRO A 108 -30.50 -0.19 2.13
CA PRO A 108 -30.42 -1.01 3.34
C PRO A 108 -29.60 -2.27 3.07
N ARG A 109 -28.64 -2.58 3.95
CA ARG A 109 -27.93 -3.85 3.89
C ARG A 109 -28.97 -4.97 3.99
N PRO A 110 -28.99 -5.97 3.10
CA PRO A 110 -29.89 -7.10 3.24
C PRO A 110 -29.70 -7.69 4.63
N GLU A 111 -30.78 -7.73 5.41
CA GLU A 111 -30.75 -8.27 6.76
C GLU A 111 -30.30 -9.74 6.69
N PRO A 112 -29.33 -10.16 7.53
CA PRO A 112 -29.02 -11.58 7.64
C PRO A 112 -30.31 -12.33 8.03
N PRO A 113 -30.54 -13.55 7.51
CA PRO A 113 -31.71 -14.33 7.87
C PRO A 113 -31.80 -14.46 9.39
N ASP A 114 -32.98 -14.15 9.91
CA ASP A 114 -33.29 -14.09 11.34
C ASP A 114 -32.85 -15.40 12.02
N PRO A 115 -31.94 -15.36 13.01
CA PRO A 115 -31.61 -16.55 13.74
C PRO A 115 -32.78 -16.86 14.67
N GLY A 116 -33.58 -17.87 14.28
CA GLY A 116 -34.76 -18.35 14.99
C GLY A 116 -34.59 -18.57 16.50
N PRO A 117 -35.70 -18.83 17.21
CA PRO A 117 -35.85 -18.55 18.64
C PRO A 117 -34.75 -19.19 19.49
N LYS A 118 -33.90 -18.36 20.09
CA LYS A 118 -32.87 -18.80 21.04
C LYS A 118 -33.49 -18.81 22.43
N ASP A 119 -33.55 -20.00 22.99
CA ASP A 119 -33.99 -20.33 24.34
C ASP A 119 -33.36 -19.38 25.37
N ARG A 120 -34.22 -18.67 26.12
CA ARG A 120 -33.83 -17.66 27.10
C ARG A 120 -33.63 -18.32 28.46
N LEU A 121 -32.39 -18.67 28.79
CA LEU A 121 -31.99 -18.82 30.20
C LEU A 121 -30.51 -18.52 30.46
N ARG A 122 -30.20 -17.28 30.88
CA ARG A 122 -29.16 -16.99 31.89
C ARG A 122 -29.36 -15.58 32.46
N GLY A 123 -29.41 -15.50 33.78
CA GLY A 123 -29.91 -14.37 34.58
C GLY A 123 -28.97 -13.16 34.75
N PRO A 124 -29.34 -12.21 35.64
CA PRO A 124 -28.81 -10.86 35.66
C PRO A 124 -27.62 -10.67 36.63
N GLY A 125 -26.72 -9.75 36.28
CA GLY A 125 -25.93 -9.00 37.26
C GLY A 125 -24.42 -8.97 37.03
N GLY A 126 -23.85 -7.76 37.13
CA GLY A 126 -22.46 -7.52 37.52
C GLY A 126 -21.50 -7.16 36.40
N ARG A 127 -21.22 -5.86 36.25
CA ARG A 127 -20.04 -5.35 35.55
C ARG A 127 -18.85 -5.49 36.50
N ASP A 128 -17.81 -6.20 36.09
CA ASP A 128 -16.42 -6.00 36.49
C ASP A 128 -15.49 -6.58 35.41
N ALA A 129 -14.43 -5.87 35.11
CA ALA A 129 -13.62 -6.02 33.90
C ALA A 129 -12.64 -7.20 34.00
N ASP A 130 -12.96 -8.30 33.30
CA ASP A 130 -12.04 -9.43 33.07
C ASP A 130 -11.39 -9.26 31.68
N PRO A 131 -10.04 -9.34 31.53
CA PRO A 131 -9.38 -9.24 30.23
C PRO A 131 -9.78 -10.39 29.29
N MET A 132 -10.51 -10.04 28.24
CA MET A 132 -11.05 -11.00 27.27
C MET A 132 -9.93 -11.62 26.43
N GLU A 133 -9.78 -12.94 26.48
CA GLU A 133 -8.87 -13.72 25.63
C GLU A 133 -9.36 -13.63 24.18
N VAL A 134 -8.56 -13.01 23.30
CA VAL A 134 -9.03 -12.70 21.94
C VAL A 134 -8.65 -13.79 20.93
N ALA A 135 -7.53 -14.47 21.14
CA ALA A 135 -7.13 -15.54 20.23
C ALA A 135 -6.09 -16.47 20.85
N ARG A 136 -6.17 -17.73 20.45
CA ARG A 136 -5.19 -18.78 20.76
C ARG A 136 -4.69 -19.43 19.46
N ARG A 137 -3.37 -19.51 19.29
CA ARG A 137 -2.71 -20.29 18.22
C ARG A 137 -1.65 -21.19 18.85
N GLY A 138 -1.98 -22.46 19.10
CA GLY A 138 -1.12 -23.41 19.79
C GLY A 138 -1.03 -23.15 21.31
N HIS A 139 0.18 -23.11 21.88
CA HIS A 139 0.41 -22.79 23.29
C HIS A 139 0.37 -21.28 23.60
N LEU A 140 0.22 -20.43 22.58
CA LEU A 140 0.15 -18.98 22.73
C LEU A 140 -1.30 -18.51 22.92
N ARG A 141 -1.54 -17.72 23.98
CA ARG A 141 -2.81 -17.04 24.29
C ARG A 141 -2.61 -15.52 24.26
N VAL A 142 -3.53 -14.80 23.62
CA VAL A 142 -3.54 -13.32 23.54
C VAL A 142 -4.63 -12.76 24.43
N LEU A 143 -4.24 -12.02 25.47
CA LEU A 143 -5.16 -11.30 26.37
C LEU A 143 -5.13 -9.79 26.03
N ARG A 144 -6.29 -9.14 25.99
CA ARG A 144 -6.37 -7.66 26.03
C ARG A 144 -6.65 -7.22 27.46
N SER A 145 -5.74 -6.44 28.03
CA SER A 145 -6.00 -5.72 29.29
C SER A 145 -6.99 -4.57 29.04
N PRO A 146 -8.00 -4.36 29.90
CA PRO A 146 -8.74 -3.11 29.89
C PRO A 146 -7.81 -1.97 30.32
N GLU A 147 -7.61 -0.98 29.45
CA GLU A 147 -6.85 0.25 29.71
C GLU A 147 -7.58 1.12 30.77
N PRO A 148 -6.86 1.73 31.72
CA PRO A 148 -7.34 2.90 32.45
C PRO A 148 -7.17 4.21 31.64
#